data_AF-A0A1E1IRI5-F1
#
_entry.id   AF-A0A1E1IRI5-F1
#
_cell.length_a   1.000
_cell.length_b   1.000
_cell.length_c   1.000
_cell.angle_alpha   90.00
_cell.angle_beta   90.00
_cell.angle_gamma   90.00
#
_symmetry.space_group_name_H-M   'P 1'
#
loop_
_entity.id
_entity.type
_entity.pdbx_description
1 polymer ?
#
loop_
_entity_poly.entity_id
_entity_poly.type
_entity_poly.pdbx_seq_one_letter_code
_entity_poly.pdbx_strand_id
1 'polypeptide(L)'
;MAQLRSVGVLNLVADSAGYRWTPEEEEKDEYEYREELRRQARARDAFEQRVKEEAARDQARARGNHFDPKNRRRTDLADVDPRGYYELLGLKGKEVSATTKDVTKAFREAVRLHHPDLHSEAEAENKKRHMQRIIEAYKILHNPKTKKSYDSGEMSGKSHETSEV
;
A
#
# COMPACT_ATOMS: atom_id res chain seq x y z
N MET A 1 17.31 -68.58 51.26
CA MET A 1 17.68 -68.71 52.69
C MET A 1 18.90 -67.86 52.92
N ALA A 2 18.84 -67.00 53.94
CA ALA A 2 20.02 -66.40 54.59
C ALA A 2 21.06 -67.50 54.92
N GLN A 3 22.35 -67.26 55.17
CA GLN A 3 22.88 -66.22 56.04
C GLN A 3 24.43 -66.26 56.05
N LEU A 4 25.02 -65.08 56.27
CA LEU A 4 26.29 -64.77 56.98
C LEU A 4 27.64 -65.35 56.52
N ARG A 5 28.64 -64.46 56.33
CA ARG A 5 29.83 -64.33 57.20
C ARG A 5 30.76 -63.16 56.79
N SER A 6 30.70 -62.11 57.61
CA SER A 6 31.81 -61.38 58.27
C SER A 6 33.08 -60.91 57.54
N VAL A 7 33.43 -59.66 57.87
CA VAL A 7 34.75 -59.02 58.03
C VAL A 7 35.38 -58.34 56.80
N GLY A 8 35.55 -57.02 56.92
CA GLY A 8 36.85 -56.42 56.67
C GLY A 8 36.92 -55.37 55.57
N VAL A 9 37.13 -54.13 56.03
CA VAL A 9 38.02 -53.13 55.42
C VAL A 9 37.64 -52.65 54.02
N LEU A 10 36.99 -51.48 53.96
CA LEU A 10 37.13 -50.60 52.81
C LEU A 10 37.69 -49.26 53.30
N ASN A 11 38.86 -48.97 52.75
CA ASN A 11 39.72 -47.86 53.05
C ASN A 11 38.99 -46.52 52.88
N LEU A 12 39.21 -45.67 53.87
CA LEU A 12 39.03 -44.22 53.78
C LEU A 12 40.03 -43.69 52.73
N VAL A 13 39.62 -43.60 51.47
CA VAL A 13 40.23 -42.67 50.52
C VAL A 13 39.33 -41.46 50.50
N ALA A 14 39.80 -40.42 51.18
CA ALA A 14 39.21 -39.10 51.10
C ALA A 14 39.33 -38.63 49.65
N ASP A 15 38.21 -38.58 48.94
CA ASP A 15 38.03 -37.58 47.90
C ASP A 15 37.14 -36.49 48.50
N SER A 16 37.76 -35.35 48.74
CA SER A 16 37.34 -34.28 49.65
C SER A 16 36.31 -33.34 49.02
N ALA A 17 35.25 -33.87 48.43
CA ALA A 17 34.15 -33.04 47.91
C ALA A 17 32.82 -33.80 48.02
N GLY A 18 32.30 -33.89 49.24
CA GLY A 18 30.89 -34.23 49.42
C GLY A 18 30.04 -33.11 48.82
N TYR A 19 29.32 -33.40 47.74
CA TYR A 19 28.32 -32.51 47.18
C TYR A 19 27.23 -32.31 48.23
N ARG A 20 27.32 -31.22 48.99
CA ARG A 20 26.33 -30.83 49.97
C ARG A 20 25.19 -30.16 49.21
N TRP A 21 24.26 -30.98 48.75
CA TRP A 21 23.00 -30.54 48.15
C TRP A 21 22.31 -29.54 49.09
N THR A 22 22.04 -28.32 48.59
CA THR A 22 21.34 -27.26 49.31
C THR A 22 20.07 -26.87 48.54
N PRO A 23 18.92 -26.69 49.23
CA PRO A 23 17.64 -26.31 48.60
C PRO A 23 17.67 -25.00 47.78
N GLU A 24 18.67 -24.15 48.02
CA GLU A 24 18.85 -22.87 47.31
C GLU A 24 19.42 -23.05 45.88
N GLU A 25 20.01 -24.20 45.56
CA GLU A 25 20.48 -24.52 44.20
C GLU A 25 19.32 -24.91 43.30
N GLU A 26 18.33 -25.66 43.80
CA GLU A 26 17.13 -26.03 43.03
C GLU A 26 16.27 -24.80 42.70
N GLU A 27 16.11 -23.84 43.62
CA GLU A 27 15.39 -22.59 43.32
C GLU A 27 16.10 -21.75 42.26
N LYS A 28 17.43 -21.79 42.19
CA LYS A 28 18.20 -21.11 41.13
C LYS A 28 18.05 -21.82 39.79
N ASP A 29 18.17 -23.14 39.76
CA ASP A 29 18.01 -23.93 38.54
C ASP A 29 16.58 -23.81 37.99
N GLU A 30 15.56 -23.81 38.87
CA GLU A 30 14.17 -23.57 38.50
C GLU A 30 13.93 -22.13 38.00
N TYR A 31 14.57 -21.14 38.63
CA TYR A 31 14.50 -19.75 38.18
C TYR A 31 15.14 -19.55 36.81
N GLU A 32 16.32 -20.14 36.60
CA GLU A 32 17.05 -20.11 35.34
C GLU A 32 16.23 -20.80 34.24
N TYR A 33 15.67 -21.99 34.52
CA TYR A 33 14.79 -22.69 33.59
C TYR A 33 13.54 -21.88 33.21
N ARG A 34 12.93 -21.18 34.18
CA ARG A 34 11.75 -20.34 33.95
C ARG A 34 12.09 -19.07 33.15
N GLU A 35 13.26 -18.48 33.37
CA GLU A 35 13.78 -17.36 32.58
C GLU A 35 14.18 -17.80 31.17
N GLU A 36 14.74 -18.99 31.01
CA GLU A 36 15.01 -19.59 29.69
C GLU A 36 13.74 -19.82 28.89
N LEU A 37 12.67 -20.34 29.51
CA LEU A 37 11.35 -20.46 28.88
C LEU A 37 10.81 -19.11 28.42
N ARG A 38 10.97 -18.05 29.22
CA ARG A 38 10.57 -16.68 28.84
C ARG A 38 11.41 -16.14 27.69
N ARG A 39 12.72 -16.43 27.66
CA ARG A 39 13.62 -16.04 26.55
C ARG A 39 13.27 -16.78 25.26
N GLN A 40 13.01 -18.09 25.34
CA GLN A 40 12.59 -18.90 24.19
C GLN A 40 11.23 -18.44 23.66
N ALA A 41 10.27 -18.11 24.54
CA ALA A 41 8.99 -17.54 24.12
C ALA A 41 9.17 -16.21 23.36
N ARG A 42 9.98 -15.28 23.89
CA ARG A 42 10.28 -14.01 23.21
C ARG A 42 11.01 -14.21 21.88
N ALA A 43 11.93 -15.17 21.80
CA ALA A 43 12.65 -15.50 20.58
C ALA A 43 11.71 -16.07 19.50
N ARG A 44 10.77 -16.94 19.89
CA ARG A 44 9.73 -17.47 19.00
C ARG A 44 8.81 -16.36 18.48
N ASP A 45 8.31 -15.52 19.37
CA ASP A 45 7.41 -14.43 18.99
C ASP A 45 8.11 -13.42 18.06
N ALA A 46 9.41 -13.15 18.29
CA ALA A 46 10.22 -12.32 17.40
C ALA A 46 10.45 -12.96 16.02
N PHE A 47 10.62 -14.28 15.95
CA PHE A 47 10.72 -15.02 14.68
C PHE A 47 9.39 -14.99 13.91
N GLU A 48 8.27 -15.23 14.58
CA GLU A 48 6.94 -15.12 14.00
C GLU A 48 6.66 -13.71 13.47
N GLN A 49 7.09 -12.67 14.19
CA GLN A 49 6.99 -11.29 13.71
C GLN A 49 7.81 -11.06 12.43
N ARG A 50 9.05 -11.55 12.37
CA ARG A 50 9.90 -11.42 11.17
C ARG A 50 9.28 -12.13 9.96
N VAL A 51 8.78 -13.35 10.14
CA VAL A 51 8.10 -14.11 9.07
C VAL A 51 6.82 -13.40 8.61
N LYS A 52 6.04 -12.85 9.55
CA LYS A 52 4.83 -12.08 9.23
C LYS A 52 5.16 -10.78 8.49
N GLU A 53 6.24 -10.10 8.87
CA GLU A 53 6.72 -8.91 8.19
C GLU A 53 7.21 -9.23 6.77
N GLU A 54 7.96 -10.31 6.60
CA GLU A 54 8.43 -10.80 5.29
C GLU A 54 7.25 -11.18 4.39
N ALA A 55 6.29 -11.96 4.91
CA ALA A 55 5.06 -12.29 4.20
C ALA A 55 4.24 -11.03 3.84
N ALA A 56 4.21 -10.01 4.69
CA ALA A 56 3.55 -8.73 4.38
C ALA A 56 4.27 -7.95 3.26
N ARG A 57 5.62 -7.97 3.25
CA ARG A 57 6.42 -7.38 2.16
C ARG A 57 6.19 -8.12 0.84
N ASP A 58 6.13 -9.44 0.86
CA ASP A 58 5.85 -10.24 -0.33
C ASP A 58 4.40 -10.09 -0.79
N GLN A 59 3.42 -10.00 0.13
CA GLN A 59 2.04 -9.65 -0.21
C GLN A 59 1.94 -8.24 -0.82
N ALA A 60 2.72 -7.27 -0.36
CA ALA A 60 2.77 -5.93 -0.94
C ALA A 60 3.36 -5.93 -2.37
N ARG A 61 4.37 -6.78 -2.62
CA ARG A 61 4.91 -7.00 -3.97
C ARG A 61 3.91 -7.72 -4.88
N ALA A 62 3.22 -8.74 -4.35
CA ALA A 62 2.24 -9.55 -5.09
C ALA A 62 0.93 -8.79 -5.40
N ARG A 63 0.51 -7.85 -4.54
CA ARG A 63 -0.61 -6.94 -4.79
C ARG A 63 -0.37 -5.95 -5.94
N GLY A 64 0.81 -6.00 -6.58
CA GLY A 64 0.90 -5.64 -7.98
C GLY A 64 0.63 -4.17 -8.26
N ASN A 65 1.40 -3.28 -7.64
CA ASN A 65 1.87 -2.15 -8.43
C ASN A 65 2.91 -2.71 -9.40
N HIS A 66 2.48 -3.22 -10.56
CA HIS A 66 3.38 -3.61 -11.63
C HIS A 66 4.18 -2.37 -12.02
N PHE A 67 5.40 -2.29 -11.50
CA PHE A 67 6.32 -1.19 -11.79
C PHE A 67 6.85 -1.39 -13.20
N ASP A 68 6.20 -0.75 -14.16
CA ASP A 68 6.62 -0.72 -15.55
C ASP A 68 7.67 0.40 -15.72
N PRO A 69 8.98 0.11 -15.78
CA PRO A 69 10.03 1.14 -15.75
C PRO A 69 9.97 2.10 -16.96
N LYS A 70 9.33 1.66 -18.05
CA LYS A 70 9.12 2.44 -19.28
C LYS A 70 7.85 3.29 -19.25
N ASN A 71 6.87 2.93 -18.43
CA ASN A 71 5.61 3.65 -18.32
C ASN A 71 5.53 4.26 -16.92
N ARG A 72 6.38 5.27 -16.65
CA ARG A 72 6.31 6.14 -15.46
C ARG A 72 5.04 7.01 -15.46
N ARG A 73 3.91 6.50 -15.97
CA ARG A 73 2.62 7.07 -15.68
C ARG A 73 2.52 6.94 -14.17
N ARG A 74 2.67 8.07 -13.47
CA ARG A 74 2.23 8.20 -12.09
C ARG A 74 0.72 7.94 -12.09
N THR A 75 0.34 6.67 -12.08
CA THR A 75 -1.05 6.20 -11.92
C THR A 75 -1.57 6.46 -10.51
N ASP A 76 -0.66 6.86 -9.62
CA ASP A 76 -0.79 7.05 -8.20
C ASP A 76 -0.96 8.54 -7.81
N LEU A 77 -0.92 9.46 -8.78
CA LEU A 77 -1.43 10.81 -8.56
C LEU A 77 -2.95 10.75 -8.50
N ALA A 78 -3.48 10.62 -7.28
CA ALA A 78 -4.89 10.76 -7.00
C ALA A 78 -5.36 12.16 -7.45
N ASP A 79 -6.35 12.19 -8.34
CA ASP A 79 -7.13 13.36 -8.74
C ASP A 79 -6.38 14.46 -9.52
N VAL A 80 -5.64 14.08 -10.58
CA VAL A 80 -5.04 15.07 -11.52
C VAL A 80 -6.09 15.82 -12.35
N ASP A 81 -7.33 15.33 -12.39
CA ASP A 81 -8.38 15.86 -13.25
C ASP A 81 -9.75 15.89 -12.53
N PRO A 82 -9.98 16.86 -11.62
CA PRO A 82 -11.16 16.90 -10.77
C PRO A 82 -12.51 16.94 -11.50
N ARG A 83 -12.51 17.38 -12.77
CA ARG A 83 -13.70 17.43 -13.63
C ARG A 83 -13.60 16.54 -14.87
N GLY A 84 -12.53 15.77 -15.02
CA GLY A 84 -12.33 14.88 -16.16
C GLY A 84 -12.09 15.60 -17.49
N TYR A 85 -11.64 16.87 -17.51
CA TYR A 85 -11.47 17.63 -18.75
C TYR A 85 -10.34 17.11 -19.64
N TYR A 86 -9.25 16.64 -19.06
CA TYR A 86 -8.17 16.00 -19.81
C TYR A 86 -8.59 14.63 -20.33
N GLU A 87 -9.36 13.88 -19.54
CA GLU A 87 -9.95 12.61 -19.98
C GLU A 87 -10.93 12.79 -21.14
N LEU A 88 -11.81 13.80 -21.08
CA LEU A 88 -12.78 14.13 -22.12
C LEU A 88 -12.13 14.49 -23.47
N LEU A 89 -10.93 15.08 -23.43
CA LEU A 89 -10.15 15.38 -24.63
C LEU A 89 -9.23 14.21 -25.06
N GLY A 90 -9.21 13.09 -24.32
CA GLY A 90 -8.31 11.97 -24.61
C GLY A 90 -6.83 12.27 -24.33
N LEU A 91 -6.54 13.27 -23.49
CA LEU A 91 -5.20 13.66 -23.05
C LEU A 91 -4.79 13.02 -21.72
N LYS A 92 -5.54 12.00 -21.26
CA LYS A 92 -5.29 11.27 -20.01
C LYS A 92 -3.84 10.80 -19.92
N GLY A 93 -3.14 11.22 -18.86
CA GLY A 93 -1.72 10.90 -18.63
C GLY A 93 -0.73 11.78 -19.41
N LYS A 94 -1.21 12.81 -20.12
CA LYS A 94 -0.40 13.87 -20.73
C LYS A 94 -0.69 15.25 -20.12
N GLU A 95 -1.41 15.37 -19.01
CA GLU A 95 -1.82 16.67 -18.43
C GLU A 95 -0.62 17.63 -18.25
N VAL A 96 0.48 17.09 -17.72
CA VAL A 96 1.72 17.83 -17.41
C VAL A 96 2.48 18.27 -18.68
N SER A 97 2.44 17.48 -19.76
CA SER A 97 3.17 17.75 -21.01
C SER A 97 2.29 18.36 -22.10
N ALA A 98 0.97 18.42 -21.92
CA ALA A 98 0.02 18.90 -22.90
C ALA A 98 0.24 20.39 -23.18
N THR A 99 0.64 20.69 -24.43
CA THR A 99 0.75 22.05 -24.95
C THR A 99 -0.59 22.51 -25.50
N THR A 100 -0.80 23.82 -25.62
CA THR A 100 -2.03 24.40 -26.22
C THR A 100 -2.32 23.84 -27.62
N LYS A 101 -1.28 23.55 -28.41
CA LYS A 101 -1.39 22.88 -29.72
C LYS A 101 -2.01 21.48 -29.61
N ASP A 102 -1.59 20.69 -28.63
CA ASP A 102 -2.12 19.34 -28.41
C ASP A 102 -3.59 19.39 -27.98
N VAL A 103 -3.94 20.33 -27.11
CA VAL A 103 -5.33 20.59 -26.68
C VAL A 103 -6.21 20.97 -27.88
N THR A 104 -5.73 21.83 -28.79
CA THR A 104 -6.49 22.19 -30.00
C THR A 104 -6.68 21.02 -30.96
N LYS A 105 -5.67 20.15 -31.10
CA LYS A 105 -5.74 18.97 -31.96
C LYS A 105 -6.75 17.95 -31.39
N ALA A 106 -6.62 17.65 -30.11
CA ALA A 106 -7.52 16.75 -29.38
C ALA A 106 -8.98 17.23 -29.43
N PHE A 107 -9.23 18.53 -29.26
CA PHE A 107 -10.56 19.11 -29.39
C PHE A 107 -11.17 18.88 -30.78
N ARG A 108 -10.40 19.11 -31.86
CA ARG A 108 -10.88 18.88 -33.24
C ARG A 108 -11.24 17.42 -33.48
N GLU A 109 -10.42 16.50 -32.96
CA GLU A 109 -10.67 15.05 -33.05
C GLU A 109 -11.94 14.67 -32.27
N ALA A 110 -12.09 15.16 -31.03
CA ALA A 110 -13.26 14.90 -30.19
C ALA A 110 -14.57 15.45 -30.79
N VAL A 111 -14.55 16.67 -31.33
CA VAL A 111 -15.73 17.27 -31.99
C VAL A 111 -16.15 16.47 -33.22
N ARG A 112 -15.20 16.00 -34.02
CA ARG A 112 -15.51 15.19 -35.21
C ARG A 112 -16.19 13.87 -34.85
N LEU A 113 -15.81 13.26 -33.73
CA LEU A 113 -16.40 12.00 -33.24
C LEU A 113 -17.79 12.20 -32.63
N HIS A 114 -18.01 13.34 -31.97
CA HIS A 114 -19.23 13.61 -31.20
C HIS A 114 -20.17 14.62 -31.87
N HIS A 115 -19.97 14.96 -33.14
CA HIS A 115 -20.79 15.92 -33.86
C HIS A 115 -22.27 15.45 -33.94
N PRO A 116 -23.25 16.30 -33.57
CA PRO A 116 -24.66 15.90 -33.47
C PRO A 116 -25.29 15.52 -34.82
N ASP A 117 -24.68 15.93 -35.93
CA ASP A 117 -25.16 15.67 -37.30
C ASP A 117 -24.89 14.22 -37.77
N LEU A 118 -24.04 13.47 -37.06
CA LEU A 118 -23.74 12.07 -37.39
C LEU A 118 -24.63 11.05 -36.65
N HIS A 119 -25.45 11.48 -35.69
CA HIS A 119 -26.12 10.58 -34.75
C HIS A 119 -27.64 10.74 -34.74
N SER A 120 -28.35 9.64 -34.48
CA SER A 120 -29.80 9.58 -34.41
C SER A 120 -30.36 10.35 -33.19
N GLU A 121 -31.62 10.80 -33.27
CA GLU A 121 -32.28 11.64 -32.24
C GLU A 121 -32.22 11.05 -30.82
N ALA A 122 -32.24 9.72 -30.68
CA ALA A 122 -32.18 9.03 -29.39
C ALA A 122 -30.81 9.17 -28.69
N GLU A 123 -29.72 9.28 -29.43
CA GLU A 123 -28.37 9.51 -28.88
C GLU A 123 -27.95 10.98 -28.90
N ALA A 124 -28.67 11.80 -29.66
CA ALA A 124 -28.36 13.20 -29.89
C ALA A 124 -28.29 14.00 -28.58
N GLU A 125 -29.15 13.74 -27.59
CA GLU A 125 -29.12 14.48 -26.33
C GLU A 125 -27.85 14.18 -25.51
N ASN A 126 -27.46 12.91 -25.40
CA ASN A 126 -26.25 12.51 -24.70
C ASN A 126 -24.98 13.02 -25.39
N LYS A 127 -24.94 13.00 -26.73
CA LYS A 127 -23.84 13.56 -27.53
C LYS A 127 -23.76 15.07 -27.42
N LYS A 128 -24.90 15.78 -27.40
CA LYS A 128 -24.94 17.25 -27.14
C LYS A 128 -24.35 17.60 -25.79
N ARG A 129 -24.72 16.87 -24.72
CA ARG A 129 -24.14 17.06 -23.38
C ARG A 129 -22.63 16.78 -23.36
N HIS A 130 -22.18 15.73 -24.05
CA HIS A 130 -20.74 15.46 -24.21
C HIS A 130 -20.02 16.58 -24.95
N MET A 131 -20.59 17.08 -26.05
CA MET A 131 -20.02 18.17 -26.84
C MET A 131 -19.91 19.45 -26.02
N GLN A 132 -20.92 19.78 -25.22
CA GLN A 132 -20.87 20.93 -24.30
C GLN A 132 -19.70 20.81 -23.31
N ARG A 133 -19.49 19.62 -22.71
CA ARG A 133 -18.36 19.37 -21.81
C ARG A 133 -17.00 19.46 -22.51
N ILE A 134 -16.91 19.00 -23.76
CA ILE A 134 -15.69 19.13 -24.59
C ILE A 134 -15.35 20.61 -24.86
N ILE A 135 -16.36 21.43 -25.15
CA ILE A 135 -16.19 22.88 -25.37
C ILE A 135 -15.75 23.57 -24.07
N GLU A 136 -16.35 23.21 -22.93
CA GLU A 136 -15.98 23.72 -21.61
C GLU A 136 -14.54 23.36 -21.26
N ALA A 137 -14.16 22.08 -21.44
CA ALA A 137 -12.80 21.59 -21.25
C ALA A 137 -11.80 22.37 -22.10
N TYR A 138 -12.10 22.57 -23.40
CA TYR A 138 -11.25 23.35 -24.29
C TYR A 138 -11.08 24.80 -23.80
N LYS A 139 -12.16 25.46 -23.39
CA LYS A 139 -12.11 26.85 -22.90
C LYS A 139 -11.17 27.02 -21.70
N ILE A 140 -11.18 26.05 -20.79
CA ILE A 140 -10.36 26.07 -19.56
C ILE A 140 -8.90 25.68 -19.86
N LEU A 141 -8.69 24.64 -20.67
CA LEU A 141 -7.36 24.08 -20.95
C LEU A 141 -6.58 24.83 -22.04
N HIS A 142 -7.26 25.59 -22.91
CA HIS A 142 -6.61 26.35 -23.98
C HIS A 142 -5.79 27.54 -23.46
N ASN A 143 -6.29 28.24 -22.44
CA ASN A 143 -5.62 29.40 -21.87
C ASN A 143 -4.67 28.97 -20.74
N PRO A 144 -3.38 29.37 -20.77
CA PRO A 144 -2.40 28.90 -19.78
C PRO A 144 -2.69 29.40 -18.36
N LYS A 145 -3.37 30.55 -18.22
CA LYS A 145 -3.79 31.06 -16.90
C LYS A 145 -4.88 30.20 -16.28
N THR A 146 -5.95 29.92 -17.04
CA THR A 146 -7.07 29.10 -16.56
C THR A 146 -6.68 27.64 -16.40
N LYS A 147 -5.78 27.13 -17.27
CA LYS A 147 -5.18 25.80 -17.11
C LYS A 147 -4.47 25.68 -15.76
N LYS A 148 -3.64 26.67 -15.40
CA LYS A 148 -2.94 26.68 -14.10
C LYS A 148 -3.91 26.71 -12.91
N SER A 149 -4.94 27.55 -12.94
CA SER A 149 -5.97 27.59 -11.88
C SER A 149 -6.81 26.32 -11.81
N TYR A 150 -6.95 25.60 -12.92
CA TYR A 150 -7.59 24.29 -12.95
C TYR A 150 -6.67 23.22 -12.34
N ASP A 151 -5.41 23.17 -12.78
CA ASP A 151 -4.38 22.24 -12.28
C ASP A 151 -4.06 22.47 -10.80
N SER A 152 -4.20 23.70 -10.28
CA SER A 152 -4.01 24.03 -8.87
C SER A 152 -5.25 23.74 -8.00
N GLY A 153 -6.38 23.35 -8.61
CA GLY A 153 -7.63 23.08 -7.90
C GLY A 153 -8.42 24.33 -7.50
N GLU A 154 -7.98 25.55 -7.84
CA GLU A 154 -8.73 26.78 -7.57
C GLU A 154 -10.07 26.81 -8.32
N MET A 155 -10.11 26.25 -9.54
CA MET A 155 -11.34 26.13 -10.35
C MET A 155 -12.15 24.86 -10.05
N SER A 156 -11.62 23.91 -9.28
CA SER A 156 -12.34 22.68 -8.91
C SER A 156 -13.24 22.85 -7.69
N GLY A 157 -13.32 24.08 -7.13
CA GLY A 157 -14.24 24.45 -6.06
C GLY A 157 -15.63 23.84 -6.29
N LYS A 158 -15.96 22.88 -5.42
CA LYS A 158 -17.20 22.09 -5.40
C LYS A 158 -18.42 23.01 -5.40
N SER A 159 -18.96 23.32 -6.57
CA SER A 159 -20.33 23.83 -6.74
C SER A 159 -21.31 22.65 -6.83
N HIS A 160 -21.30 21.81 -5.80
CA HIS A 160 -22.36 20.86 -5.48
C HIS A 160 -22.65 21.04 -3.98
N GLU A 161 -23.00 22.27 -3.60
CA GLU A 161 -23.81 22.47 -2.40
C GLU A 161 -25.17 21.84 -2.69
N THR A 162 -25.42 20.76 -1.96
CA THR A 162 -26.69 20.15 -1.63
C THR A 162 -27.86 21.13 -1.70
N SER A 163 -28.67 21.03 -2.77
CA SER A 163 -30.07 21.44 -2.72
C SER A 163 -30.84 20.39 -1.92
N GLU A 164 -30.71 20.46 -0.60
CA GLU A 164 -31.65 19.91 0.37
C GLU A 164 -32.57 21.06 0.77
N VAL A 165 -33.79 21.10 0.21
CA VAL A 165 -35.09 21.43 0.87
C VAL A 165 -36.20 20.89 -0.02
#